data_AF-A0A938JBY8-F1
#
_entry.id   AF-A0A938JBY8-F1
#
_cell.length_a   1.000
_cell.length_b   1.000
_cell.length_c   1.000
_cell.angle_alpha   90.00
_cell.angle_beta   90.00
_cell.angle_gamma   90.00
#
_symmetry.space_group_name_H-M   'P 1'
#
loop_
_entity.id
_entity.type
_entity.pdbx_description
1 polymer ?
#
loop_
_entity_poly.entity_id
_entity_poly.type
_entity_poly.pdbx_seq_one_letter_code
_entity_poly.pdbx_strand_id
1 'polypeptide(L)'
;MSSRHLPGDASLENLRKQAKTLLDRYRSGDGQAVALVRELEPSPPAALRLADAQRVTARLYGFASWPKLVRHVETVRGLSRSPHTVPVDASTPPADAFLALACLTYGADDPVRPRRGGEILQAHPELPGLSVHVAAAVGDVEAVARHVAGDRALATAEGGLFRWEPLLYLAYSRVTTAASDHVATARLLLEHGASPDAGYLWEGECRFTALTGVFGGGEQGNSQPPHPAGLELARVLLDAGADPNDDQALYNRHFRPEDDHLELLLAYGLGTGDGGPWNRAVGGPPDAPRIMLEDQLLFACANGHEGRVELLLSHGVDASGRGSGHPALRGRSAIQLALDSGSEPAVRLLVEHGAALPELDEVDRLLVSLTAGNREEAGRAL
;
A
#
# COMPACT_ATOMS: atom_id res chain seq x y z
N MET A 1 -20.17 17.71 1.45
CA MET A 1 -20.43 16.52 0.61
C MET A 1 -19.75 15.35 1.27
N SER A 2 -20.49 14.38 1.81
CA SER A 2 -19.88 13.14 2.29
C SER A 2 -20.07 12.09 1.20
N SER A 3 -19.12 12.01 0.27
CA SER A 3 -19.06 10.92 -0.70
C SER A 3 -18.86 9.61 0.05
N ARG A 4 -19.61 8.57 -0.31
CA ARG A 4 -19.40 7.24 0.27
C ARG A 4 -18.17 6.60 -0.35
N HIS A 5 -17.43 5.87 0.47
CA HIS A 5 -16.36 5.00 -0.02
C HIS A 5 -16.96 3.87 -0.87
N LEU A 6 -16.34 3.59 -2.02
CA LEU A 6 -16.69 2.48 -2.88
C LEU A 6 -15.84 1.27 -2.46
N PRO A 7 -16.45 0.11 -2.10
CA PRO A 7 -15.69 -1.09 -1.72
C PRO A 7 -14.76 -1.57 -2.84
N GLY A 8 -13.59 -2.13 -2.49
CA GLY A 8 -12.62 -2.65 -3.47
C GLY A 8 -13.15 -3.80 -4.35
N ASP A 9 -14.12 -4.57 -3.85
CA ASP A 9 -14.75 -5.69 -4.54
C ASP A 9 -16.06 -5.31 -5.29
N ALA A 10 -16.29 -4.01 -5.50
CA ALA A 10 -17.55 -3.51 -6.04
C ALA A 10 -18.02 -4.24 -7.32
N SER A 11 -19.27 -4.70 -7.29
CA SER A 11 -19.91 -5.35 -8.44
C SER A 11 -20.68 -4.36 -9.29
N LEU A 12 -20.34 -4.27 -10.58
CA LEU A 12 -21.10 -3.49 -11.57
C LEU A 12 -22.57 -3.90 -11.64
N GLU A 13 -22.87 -5.19 -11.42
CA GLU A 13 -24.25 -5.67 -11.38
C GLU A 13 -25.00 -5.06 -10.19
N ASN A 14 -24.38 -5.06 -9.01
CA ASN A 14 -24.96 -4.48 -7.80
C ASN A 14 -25.13 -2.96 -7.93
N LEU A 15 -24.16 -2.26 -8.51
CA LEU A 15 -24.26 -0.82 -8.79
C LEU A 15 -25.40 -0.51 -9.79
N ARG A 16 -25.59 -1.33 -10.82
CA ARG A 16 -26.73 -1.21 -11.76
C ARG A 16 -28.06 -1.45 -11.07
N LYS A 17 -28.14 -2.45 -10.17
CA LYS A 17 -29.33 -2.71 -9.35
C LYS A 17 -29.62 -1.52 -8.43
N GLN A 18 -28.59 -0.97 -7.77
CA GLN A 18 -28.72 0.20 -6.91
C GLN A 18 -29.27 1.42 -7.66
N ALA A 19 -28.80 1.68 -8.89
CA ALA A 19 -29.33 2.76 -9.72
C ALA A 19 -30.81 2.55 -10.10
N LYS A 20 -31.22 1.30 -10.40
CA LYS A 20 -32.64 0.97 -10.66
C LYS A 20 -33.49 1.17 -9.41
N THR A 21 -33.05 0.65 -8.26
CA THR A 21 -33.74 0.82 -6.98
C THR A 21 -33.89 2.29 -6.61
N LEU A 22 -32.86 3.11 -6.83
CA LEU A 22 -32.93 4.56 -6.63
C LEU A 22 -34.01 5.21 -7.51
N LEU A 23 -34.07 4.85 -8.79
CA LEU A 23 -35.07 5.35 -9.73
C LEU A 23 -36.50 5.00 -9.29
N ASP A 24 -36.73 3.74 -8.88
CA ASP A 24 -38.04 3.27 -8.46
C ASP A 24 -38.50 3.96 -7.18
N ARG A 25 -37.61 4.09 -6.18
CA ARG A 25 -37.87 4.83 -4.94
C ARG A 25 -38.15 6.32 -5.19
N TYR A 26 -37.40 6.95 -6.08
CA TYR A 26 -37.66 8.34 -6.46
C TYR A 26 -39.05 8.51 -7.08
N ARG A 27 -39.46 7.59 -7.95
CA ARG A 27 -40.79 7.61 -8.60
C ARG A 27 -41.93 7.37 -7.63
N SER A 28 -41.71 6.57 -6.59
CA SER A 28 -42.69 6.35 -5.52
C SER A 28 -42.76 7.48 -4.49
N GLY A 29 -41.95 8.54 -4.63
CA GLY A 29 -41.92 9.68 -3.70
C GLY A 29 -41.22 9.39 -2.38
N ASP A 30 -40.33 8.41 -2.32
CA ASP A 30 -39.55 8.10 -1.11
C ASP A 30 -38.65 9.29 -0.71
N GLY A 31 -38.86 9.82 0.50
CA GLY A 31 -38.22 11.06 0.95
C GLY A 31 -36.69 11.00 0.97
N GLN A 32 -36.12 9.84 1.31
CA GLN A 32 -34.67 9.63 1.30
C GLN A 32 -34.10 9.65 -0.12
N ALA A 33 -34.74 8.95 -1.06
CA ALA A 33 -34.31 8.95 -2.46
C ALA A 33 -34.43 10.35 -3.10
N VAL A 34 -35.51 11.08 -2.81
CA VAL A 34 -35.68 12.47 -3.28
C VAL A 34 -34.62 13.39 -2.71
N ALA A 35 -34.31 13.30 -1.42
CA ALA A 35 -33.26 14.09 -0.79
C ALA A 35 -31.88 13.78 -1.41
N LEU A 36 -31.55 12.51 -1.59
CA LEU A 36 -30.29 12.08 -2.20
C LEU A 36 -30.12 12.60 -3.63
N VAL A 37 -31.17 12.50 -4.46
CA VAL A 37 -31.13 13.02 -5.83
C VAL A 37 -30.95 14.54 -5.83
N ARG A 38 -31.68 15.28 -4.98
CA ARG A 38 -31.52 16.74 -4.87
C ARG A 38 -30.14 17.16 -4.38
N GLU A 39 -29.54 16.39 -3.48
CA GLU A 39 -28.19 16.65 -2.98
C GLU A 39 -27.13 16.47 -4.08
N LEU A 40 -27.22 15.38 -4.84
CA LEU A 40 -26.19 14.97 -5.79
C LEU A 40 -26.44 15.41 -7.24
N GLU A 41 -27.62 15.92 -7.55
CA GLU A 41 -27.99 16.45 -8.87
C GLU A 41 -28.41 17.93 -8.73
N PRO A 42 -27.50 18.88 -9.00
CA PRO A 42 -27.77 20.32 -8.84
C PRO A 42 -28.93 20.85 -9.71
N SER A 43 -29.28 20.14 -10.78
CA SER A 43 -30.39 20.49 -11.67
C SER A 43 -31.14 19.21 -12.07
N PRO A 44 -31.95 18.65 -11.16
CA PRO A 44 -32.63 17.39 -11.41
C PRO A 44 -33.70 17.58 -12.50
N PRO A 45 -33.81 16.67 -13.48
CA PRO A 45 -34.81 16.78 -14.53
C PRO A 45 -36.23 16.60 -13.95
N ALA A 46 -37.22 17.18 -14.62
CA ALA A 46 -38.63 17.07 -14.23
C ALA A 46 -39.10 15.62 -14.10
N ALA A 47 -38.53 14.71 -14.90
CA ALA A 47 -38.71 13.27 -14.78
C ALA A 47 -37.35 12.57 -14.81
N LEU A 48 -37.00 11.91 -13.70
CA LEU A 48 -35.76 11.15 -13.58
C LEU A 48 -35.78 9.92 -14.49
N ARG A 49 -34.72 9.74 -15.30
CA ARG A 49 -34.50 8.54 -16.12
C ARG A 49 -33.41 7.67 -15.51
N LEU A 50 -33.25 6.45 -16.03
CA LEU A 50 -32.20 5.53 -15.56
C LEU A 50 -30.80 6.12 -15.67
N ALA A 51 -30.50 6.83 -16.76
CA ALA A 51 -29.21 7.51 -16.93
C ALA A 51 -28.94 8.58 -15.85
N ASP A 52 -29.99 9.24 -15.34
CA ASP A 52 -29.87 10.19 -14.25
C ASP A 52 -29.64 9.48 -12.92
N ALA A 53 -30.40 8.42 -12.64
CA ALA A 53 -30.18 7.61 -11.45
C ALA A 53 -28.77 6.98 -11.42
N GLN A 54 -28.25 6.51 -12.56
CA GLN A 54 -26.88 6.04 -12.70
C GLN A 54 -25.85 7.14 -12.41
N ARG A 55 -26.09 8.37 -12.89
CA ARG A 55 -25.22 9.52 -12.61
C ARG A 55 -25.23 9.91 -11.13
N VAL A 56 -26.41 9.90 -10.49
CA VAL A 56 -26.55 10.12 -9.04
C VAL A 56 -25.81 9.04 -8.26
N THR A 57 -25.96 7.76 -8.64
CA THR A 57 -25.18 6.65 -8.04
C THR A 57 -23.68 6.85 -8.23
N ALA A 58 -23.22 7.31 -9.39
CA ALA A 58 -21.79 7.59 -9.60
C ALA A 58 -21.29 8.70 -8.68
N ARG A 59 -22.05 9.80 -8.56
CA ARG A 59 -21.69 10.94 -7.68
C ARG A 59 -21.74 10.60 -6.19
N LEU A 60 -22.61 9.66 -5.78
CA LEU A 60 -22.63 9.14 -4.42
C LEU A 60 -21.27 8.57 -4.01
N TYR A 61 -20.57 7.95 -4.95
CA TYR A 61 -19.23 7.38 -4.78
C TYR A 61 -18.11 8.33 -5.23
N GLY A 62 -18.40 9.62 -5.44
CA GLY A 62 -17.39 10.62 -5.83
C GLY A 62 -17.04 10.66 -7.33
N PHE A 63 -17.70 9.87 -8.19
CA PHE A 63 -17.43 9.88 -9.62
C PHE A 63 -18.30 10.88 -10.37
N ALA A 64 -17.69 11.69 -11.24
CA ALA A 64 -18.40 12.72 -12.00
C ALA A 64 -19.44 12.16 -12.99
N SER A 65 -19.33 10.89 -13.38
CA SER A 65 -20.25 10.25 -14.34
C SER A 65 -20.26 8.73 -14.19
N TRP A 66 -21.34 8.08 -14.67
CA TRP A 66 -21.46 6.63 -14.67
C TRP A 66 -20.36 5.90 -15.46
N PRO A 67 -19.96 6.33 -16.68
CA PRO A 67 -18.84 5.70 -17.39
C PRO A 67 -17.51 5.76 -16.62
N LYS A 68 -17.25 6.84 -15.86
CA LYS A 68 -16.05 6.94 -15.01
C LYS A 68 -16.07 5.93 -13.86
N LEU A 69 -17.21 5.76 -13.20
CA LEU A 69 -17.39 4.72 -12.17
C LEU A 69 -17.20 3.32 -12.78
N VAL A 70 -17.80 3.04 -13.93
CA VAL A 70 -17.66 1.74 -14.60
C VAL A 70 -16.20 1.44 -14.94
N ARG A 71 -15.51 2.40 -15.57
CA ARG A 71 -14.09 2.26 -15.89
C ARG A 71 -13.24 1.99 -14.65
N HIS A 72 -13.47 2.72 -13.55
CA HIS A 72 -12.76 2.51 -12.30
C HIS A 72 -12.97 1.09 -11.76
N VAL A 73 -14.22 0.61 -11.70
CA VAL A 73 -14.52 -0.76 -11.23
C VAL A 73 -13.90 -1.83 -12.13
N GLU A 74 -13.87 -1.62 -13.45
CA GLU A 74 -13.22 -2.53 -14.40
C GLU A 74 -11.70 -2.53 -14.22
N THR A 75 -11.08 -1.36 -14.02
CA THR A 75 -9.65 -1.23 -13.73
C THR A 75 -9.27 -1.92 -12.42
N VAL A 76 -10.00 -1.65 -11.33
CA VAL A 76 -9.77 -2.29 -10.02
C VAL A 76 -9.88 -3.80 -10.17
N ARG A 77 -10.96 -4.31 -10.77
CA ARG A 77 -11.16 -5.75 -11.01
C ARG A 77 -10.03 -6.39 -11.81
N GLY A 78 -9.49 -5.70 -12.82
CA GLY A 78 -8.37 -6.19 -13.62
C GLY A 78 -7.07 -6.31 -12.82
N LEU A 79 -6.86 -5.39 -11.88
CA LEU A 79 -5.66 -5.31 -11.03
C LEU A 79 -5.78 -6.11 -9.73
N SER A 80 -7.00 -6.48 -9.30
CA SER A 80 -7.22 -7.22 -8.06
C SER A 80 -6.55 -8.59 -8.05
N ARG A 81 -5.80 -8.90 -7.00
CA ARG A 81 -5.28 -10.24 -6.68
C ARG A 81 -5.43 -10.49 -5.19
N SER A 82 -5.63 -11.76 -4.83
CA SER A 82 -5.76 -12.21 -3.43
C SER A 82 -4.84 -13.42 -3.19
N PRO A 83 -3.52 -13.23 -3.17
CA PRO A 83 -2.56 -14.34 -3.12
C PRO A 83 -2.74 -15.20 -1.85
N HIS A 84 -3.11 -14.56 -0.75
CA HIS A 84 -3.29 -15.19 0.55
C HIS A 84 -4.52 -16.12 0.64
N THR A 85 -5.46 -16.05 -0.32
CA THR A 85 -6.65 -16.90 -0.34
C THR A 85 -6.59 -17.98 -1.42
N VAL A 86 -5.55 -18.00 -2.25
CA VAL A 86 -5.41 -19.04 -3.29
C VAL A 86 -5.15 -20.39 -2.63
N PRO A 87 -6.02 -21.40 -2.84
CA PRO A 87 -5.88 -22.69 -2.20
C PRO A 87 -4.66 -23.44 -2.76
N VAL A 88 -3.89 -24.04 -1.85
CA VAL A 88 -2.75 -24.90 -2.18
C VAL A 88 -2.89 -26.19 -1.38
N ASP A 89 -2.89 -27.32 -2.08
CA ASP A 89 -3.08 -28.65 -1.51
C ASP A 89 -2.13 -29.68 -2.16
N ALA A 90 -2.27 -30.95 -1.78
CA ALA A 90 -1.39 -32.02 -2.28
C ALA A 90 -1.53 -32.30 -3.79
N SER A 91 -2.57 -31.79 -4.45
CA SER A 91 -2.79 -31.90 -5.89
C SER A 91 -2.26 -30.71 -6.69
N THR A 92 -1.83 -29.65 -6.01
CA THR A 92 -1.27 -28.46 -6.67
C THR A 92 -0.02 -28.84 -7.48
N PRO A 93 0.09 -28.41 -8.76
CA PRO A 93 1.27 -28.67 -9.57
C PRO A 93 2.56 -28.17 -8.90
N PRO A 94 3.71 -28.86 -9.06
CA PRO A 94 4.96 -28.48 -8.40
C PRO A 94 5.39 -27.03 -8.64
N ALA A 95 5.20 -26.51 -9.85
CA ALA A 95 5.49 -25.11 -10.18
C ALA A 95 4.68 -24.12 -9.32
N ASP A 96 3.37 -24.35 -9.20
CA ASP A 96 2.47 -23.49 -8.43
C ASP A 96 2.68 -23.64 -6.92
N ALA A 97 2.90 -24.87 -6.46
CA ALA A 97 3.25 -25.14 -5.07
C ALA A 97 4.57 -24.46 -4.68
N PHE A 98 5.55 -24.45 -5.58
CA PHE A 98 6.78 -23.68 -5.40
C PHE A 98 6.50 -22.18 -5.28
N LEU A 99 5.77 -21.59 -6.23
CA LEU A 99 5.47 -20.14 -6.21
C LEU A 99 4.73 -19.72 -4.94
N ALA A 100 3.80 -20.55 -4.46
CA ALA A 100 3.09 -20.33 -3.20
C ALA A 100 4.02 -20.29 -1.98
N LEU A 101 5.00 -21.18 -1.94
CA LEU A 101 5.92 -21.31 -0.81
C LEU A 101 7.08 -20.32 -0.89
N ALA A 102 7.49 -19.94 -2.09
CA ALA A 102 8.59 -19.02 -2.31
C ALA A 102 8.22 -17.57 -2.03
N CYS A 103 7.00 -17.15 -2.38
CA CYS A 103 6.60 -15.75 -2.34
C CYS A 103 5.86 -15.38 -1.05
N LEU A 104 6.12 -14.16 -0.55
CA LEU A 104 5.24 -13.53 0.45
C LEU A 104 3.85 -13.33 -0.15
N THR A 105 2.81 -13.67 0.63
CA THR A 105 1.41 -13.46 0.23
C THR A 105 0.69 -12.45 1.12
N TYR A 106 1.36 -11.98 2.18
CA TYR A 106 0.79 -11.14 3.23
C TYR A 106 -0.43 -11.80 3.88
N GLY A 107 -0.33 -13.14 4.00
CA GLY A 107 -1.34 -14.04 4.53
C GLY A 107 -0.79 -14.86 5.69
N ALA A 108 -0.95 -16.17 5.65
CA ALA A 108 -0.29 -17.08 6.59
C ALA A 108 1.20 -17.27 6.21
N ASP A 109 1.97 -16.18 6.16
CA ASP A 109 3.41 -16.22 5.93
C ASP A 109 4.12 -16.78 7.16
N ASP A 110 5.13 -17.61 6.92
CA ASP A 110 5.97 -18.15 7.97
C ASP A 110 7.40 -18.38 7.43
N PRO A 111 8.43 -18.29 8.29
CA PRO A 111 9.83 -18.40 7.85
C PRO A 111 10.22 -19.77 7.27
N VAL A 112 9.38 -20.79 7.42
CA VAL A 112 9.64 -22.16 6.94
C VAL A 112 9.20 -22.33 5.49
N ARG A 113 8.23 -21.55 5.01
CA ARG A 113 7.70 -21.64 3.63
C ARG A 113 8.80 -21.61 2.55
N PRO A 114 9.75 -20.66 2.54
CA PRO A 114 10.75 -20.60 1.48
C PRO A 114 11.66 -21.84 1.46
N ARG A 115 11.98 -22.41 2.63
CA ARG A 115 12.76 -23.65 2.72
C ARG A 115 12.01 -24.83 2.08
N ARG A 116 10.71 -24.96 2.33
CA ARG A 116 9.87 -25.97 1.65
C ARG A 116 9.78 -25.74 0.14
N GLY A 117 9.75 -24.47 -0.29
CA GLY A 117 9.89 -24.12 -1.70
C GLY A 117 11.22 -24.63 -2.29
N GLY A 118 12.32 -24.46 -1.57
CA GLY A 118 13.62 -25.01 -1.94
C GLY A 118 13.63 -26.54 -2.05
N GLU A 119 12.92 -27.25 -1.16
CA GLU A 119 12.76 -28.71 -1.22
C GLU A 119 12.02 -29.15 -2.52
N ILE A 120 11.02 -28.39 -2.97
CA ILE A 120 10.34 -28.64 -4.25
C ILE A 120 11.30 -28.45 -5.42
N LEU A 121 12.10 -27.37 -5.44
CA LEU A 121 13.09 -27.15 -6.50
C LEU A 121 14.17 -28.24 -6.54
N GLN A 122 14.57 -28.77 -5.38
CA GLN A 122 15.52 -29.88 -5.33
C GLN A 122 14.93 -31.17 -5.94
N ALA A 123 13.64 -31.42 -5.70
CA ALA A 123 12.93 -32.55 -6.29
C ALA A 123 12.63 -32.36 -7.79
N HIS A 124 12.45 -31.11 -8.22
CA HIS A 124 12.08 -30.73 -9.58
C HIS A 124 12.99 -29.61 -10.14
N PRO A 125 14.28 -29.91 -10.40
CA PRO A 125 15.24 -28.91 -10.87
C PRO A 125 14.94 -28.35 -12.27
N GLU A 126 14.05 -29.01 -13.02
CA GLU A 126 13.61 -28.58 -14.35
C GLU A 126 12.64 -27.38 -14.34
N LEU A 127 12.02 -27.05 -13.20
CA LEU A 127 10.93 -26.07 -13.15
C LEU A 127 11.30 -24.66 -13.66
N PRO A 128 12.48 -24.07 -13.36
CA PRO A 128 12.88 -22.80 -13.95
C PRO A 128 12.93 -22.86 -15.49
N GLY A 129 13.31 -24.01 -16.05
CA GLY A 129 13.32 -24.23 -17.50
C GLY A 129 11.93 -24.34 -18.14
N LEU A 130 10.89 -24.63 -17.35
CA LEU A 130 9.51 -24.83 -17.82
C LEU A 130 8.60 -23.61 -17.61
N SER A 131 8.95 -22.71 -16.69
CA SER A 131 8.13 -21.55 -16.36
C SER A 131 9.00 -20.31 -16.10
N VAL A 132 8.74 -19.24 -16.86
CA VAL A 132 9.37 -17.93 -16.65
C VAL A 132 9.06 -17.35 -15.26
N HIS A 133 7.89 -17.64 -14.71
CA HIS A 133 7.47 -17.20 -13.38
C HIS A 133 8.30 -17.89 -12.28
N VAL A 134 8.53 -19.19 -12.43
CA VAL A 134 9.41 -19.95 -11.53
C VAL A 134 10.86 -19.47 -11.67
N ALA A 135 11.35 -19.31 -12.90
CA ALA A 135 12.70 -18.80 -13.14
C ALA A 135 12.93 -17.44 -12.49
N ALA A 136 11.96 -16.52 -12.60
CA ALA A 136 12.04 -15.20 -11.98
C ALA A 136 12.00 -15.25 -10.44
N ALA A 137 11.14 -16.07 -9.84
CA ALA A 137 11.13 -16.27 -8.38
C ALA A 137 12.46 -16.87 -7.85
N VAL A 138 13.09 -17.75 -8.61
CA VAL A 138 14.41 -18.30 -8.27
C VAL A 138 15.52 -17.28 -8.46
N GLY A 139 15.35 -16.31 -9.36
CA GLY A 139 16.43 -15.45 -9.84
C GLY A 139 17.38 -16.17 -10.79
N ASP A 140 16.88 -17.16 -11.55
CA ASP A 140 17.68 -17.88 -12.56
C ASP A 140 17.72 -17.05 -13.85
N VAL A 141 18.72 -16.16 -13.94
CA VAL A 141 18.86 -15.22 -15.06
C VAL A 141 19.02 -15.93 -16.41
N GLU A 142 19.68 -17.08 -16.45
CA GLU A 142 19.88 -17.86 -17.67
C GLU A 142 18.58 -18.50 -18.16
N ALA A 143 17.77 -19.03 -17.24
CA ALA A 143 16.45 -19.55 -17.57
C ALA A 143 15.51 -18.44 -18.05
N VAL A 144 15.46 -17.30 -17.36
CA VAL A 144 14.65 -16.15 -17.81
C VAL A 144 15.11 -15.67 -19.18
N ALA A 145 16.42 -15.54 -19.42
CA ALA A 145 16.96 -15.15 -20.72
C ALA A 145 16.50 -16.10 -21.84
N ARG A 146 16.52 -17.42 -21.60
CA ARG A 146 16.06 -18.42 -22.59
C ARG A 146 14.56 -18.28 -22.89
N HIS A 147 13.72 -18.10 -21.86
CA HIS A 147 12.27 -17.89 -22.06
C HIS A 147 12.00 -16.64 -22.89
N VAL A 148 12.59 -15.51 -22.50
CA VAL A 148 12.36 -14.21 -23.15
C VAL A 148 12.95 -14.15 -24.56
N ALA A 149 14.05 -14.87 -24.82
CA ALA A 149 14.59 -15.02 -26.17
C ALA A 149 13.67 -15.85 -27.09
N GLY A 150 12.96 -16.84 -26.53
CA GLY A 150 11.98 -17.65 -27.26
C GLY A 150 10.67 -16.90 -27.52
N ASP A 151 10.20 -16.13 -26.55
CA ASP A 151 9.05 -15.24 -26.67
C ASP A 151 9.22 -14.02 -25.76
N ARG A 152 9.42 -12.85 -26.37
CA ARG A 152 9.66 -11.58 -25.66
C ARG A 152 8.46 -11.15 -24.82
N ALA A 153 7.23 -11.59 -25.14
CA ALA A 153 6.05 -11.27 -24.34
C ALA A 153 6.09 -11.91 -22.94
N LEU A 154 6.90 -12.97 -22.75
CA LEU A 154 7.04 -13.64 -21.46
C LEU A 154 7.68 -12.76 -20.38
N ALA A 155 8.37 -11.67 -20.73
CA ALA A 155 8.89 -10.72 -19.74
C ALA A 155 7.79 -10.00 -18.95
N THR A 156 6.60 -9.85 -19.53
CA THR A 156 5.45 -9.14 -18.95
C THR A 156 4.20 -10.02 -18.88
N ALA A 157 4.33 -11.33 -19.12
CA ALA A 157 3.18 -12.23 -19.20
C ALA A 157 2.66 -12.52 -17.79
N GLU A 158 1.42 -12.13 -17.50
CA GLU A 158 0.73 -12.59 -16.31
C GLU A 158 0.55 -14.12 -16.34
N GLY A 159 0.90 -14.79 -15.26
CA GLY A 159 0.74 -16.23 -15.15
C GLY A 159 1.13 -16.78 -13.78
N GLY A 160 1.38 -18.08 -13.73
CA GLY A 160 1.55 -18.84 -12.50
C GLY A 160 0.34 -18.78 -11.56
N LEU A 161 0.52 -19.28 -10.34
CA LEU A 161 -0.54 -19.39 -9.33
C LEU A 161 -1.28 -18.08 -9.03
N PHE A 162 -0.57 -16.95 -8.97
CA PHE A 162 -1.12 -15.65 -8.57
C PHE A 162 -1.51 -14.75 -9.73
N ARG A 163 -1.38 -15.20 -10.98
CA ARG A 163 -1.54 -14.35 -12.18
C ARG A 163 -0.75 -13.06 -12.07
N TRP A 164 0.52 -13.20 -11.72
CA TRP A 164 1.49 -12.13 -11.62
C TRP A 164 2.43 -12.16 -12.82
N GLU A 165 3.01 -11.01 -13.14
CA GLU A 165 4.15 -10.92 -14.06
C GLU A 165 5.42 -11.49 -13.40
N PRO A 166 6.43 -11.92 -14.18
CA PRO A 166 7.66 -12.49 -13.62
C PRO A 166 8.37 -11.58 -12.60
N LEU A 167 8.38 -10.26 -12.83
CA LEU A 167 9.03 -9.31 -11.93
C LEU A 167 8.40 -9.30 -10.52
N LEU A 168 7.09 -9.52 -10.41
CA LEU A 168 6.43 -9.64 -9.11
C LEU A 168 6.80 -10.93 -8.39
N TYR A 169 6.87 -12.06 -9.09
CA TYR A 169 7.36 -13.30 -8.48
C TYR A 169 8.79 -13.18 -7.98
N LEU A 170 9.65 -12.47 -8.73
CA LEU A 170 11.00 -12.13 -8.28
C LEU A 170 10.96 -11.27 -7.01
N ALA A 171 10.24 -10.15 -7.03
CA ALA A 171 10.19 -9.20 -5.91
C ALA A 171 9.67 -9.83 -4.60
N TYR A 172 8.67 -10.71 -4.69
CA TYR A 172 8.02 -11.32 -3.52
C TYR A 172 8.71 -12.61 -3.06
N SER A 173 9.63 -13.19 -3.85
CA SER A 173 10.33 -14.43 -3.49
C SER A 173 11.25 -14.24 -2.29
N ARG A 174 11.38 -15.30 -1.47
CA ARG A 174 12.34 -15.43 -0.37
C ARG A 174 13.21 -16.68 -0.51
N VAL A 175 13.20 -17.29 -1.70
CA VAL A 175 14.04 -18.43 -2.03
C VAL A 175 15.33 -17.94 -2.68
N THR A 176 16.45 -18.47 -2.19
CA THR A 176 17.77 -18.25 -2.79
C THR A 176 18.44 -19.61 -2.97
N THR A 177 19.04 -19.80 -4.14
CA THR A 177 19.79 -21.00 -4.52
C THR A 177 21.18 -20.58 -4.99
N ALA A 178 22.05 -21.55 -5.28
CA ALA A 178 23.37 -21.25 -5.85
C ALA A 178 23.31 -20.60 -7.25
N ALA A 179 22.19 -20.75 -7.97
CA ALA A 179 21.98 -20.14 -9.29
C ALA A 179 21.28 -18.77 -9.23
N SER A 180 20.93 -18.29 -8.04
CA SER A 180 20.16 -17.06 -7.87
C SER A 180 21.01 -15.81 -8.12
N ASP A 181 20.63 -15.05 -9.13
CA ASP A 181 21.02 -13.67 -9.36
C ASP A 181 19.75 -12.83 -9.63
N HIS A 182 19.06 -12.46 -8.55
CA HIS A 182 17.81 -11.69 -8.63
C HIS A 182 18.03 -10.30 -9.24
N VAL A 183 19.21 -9.69 -9.03
CA VAL A 183 19.52 -8.35 -9.54
C VAL A 183 19.67 -8.37 -11.06
N ALA A 184 20.48 -9.29 -11.60
CA ALA A 184 20.61 -9.46 -13.04
C ALA A 184 19.29 -9.90 -13.68
N THR A 185 18.53 -10.77 -13.01
CA THR A 185 17.21 -11.19 -13.50
C THR A 185 16.22 -10.03 -13.59
N ALA A 186 16.17 -9.15 -12.57
CA ALA A 186 15.31 -7.97 -12.61
C ALA A 186 15.72 -7.01 -13.73
N ARG A 187 17.01 -6.73 -13.90
CA ARG A 187 17.51 -5.89 -15.01
C ARG A 187 17.11 -6.46 -16.37
N LEU A 188 17.28 -7.77 -16.57
CA LEU A 188 16.90 -8.44 -17.81
C LEU A 188 15.40 -8.30 -18.10
N LEU A 189 14.53 -8.50 -17.10
CA LEU A 189 13.09 -8.33 -17.27
C LEU A 189 12.72 -6.88 -17.64
N LEU A 190 13.32 -5.89 -16.98
CA LEU A 190 13.11 -4.46 -17.24
C LEU A 190 13.56 -4.08 -18.67
N GLU A 191 14.74 -4.55 -19.11
CA GLU A 191 15.23 -4.37 -20.49
C GLU A 191 14.28 -4.98 -21.55
N HIS A 192 13.49 -5.98 -21.12
CA HIS A 192 12.52 -6.66 -21.97
C HIS A 192 11.08 -6.15 -21.82
N GLY A 193 10.87 -5.07 -21.06
CA GLY A 193 9.63 -4.31 -21.03
C GLY A 193 8.77 -4.54 -19.79
N ALA A 194 9.24 -5.28 -18.78
CA ALA A 194 8.59 -5.28 -17.47
C ALA A 194 8.55 -3.86 -16.91
N SER A 195 7.41 -3.50 -16.32
CA SER A 195 7.26 -2.20 -15.67
C SER A 195 7.98 -2.20 -14.33
N PRO A 196 8.80 -1.18 -14.00
CA PRO A 196 9.37 -1.05 -12.66
C PRO A 196 8.29 -0.82 -11.59
N ASP A 197 7.12 -0.32 -11.99
CA ASP A 197 5.92 -0.15 -11.16
C ASP A 197 4.95 -1.34 -11.23
N ALA A 198 5.40 -2.52 -11.68
CA ALA A 198 4.57 -3.73 -11.69
C ALA A 198 3.95 -3.96 -10.30
N GLY A 199 2.69 -4.38 -10.26
CA GLY A 199 1.95 -4.49 -9.00
C GLY A 199 0.53 -4.97 -9.19
N TYR A 200 -0.19 -5.08 -8.08
CA TYR A 200 -1.59 -5.49 -8.03
C TYR A 200 -2.33 -4.80 -6.88
N LEU A 201 -3.65 -4.88 -6.88
CA LEU A 201 -4.48 -4.47 -5.74
C LEU A 201 -4.80 -5.67 -4.86
N TRP A 202 -4.25 -5.72 -3.65
CA TRP A 202 -4.57 -6.74 -2.65
C TRP A 202 -6.01 -6.53 -2.16
N GLU A 203 -6.85 -7.56 -2.32
CA GLU A 203 -8.31 -7.49 -2.08
C GLU A 203 -9.03 -6.36 -2.84
N GLY A 204 -8.43 -5.84 -3.91
CA GLY A 204 -8.98 -4.71 -4.67
C GLY A 204 -8.83 -3.34 -3.98
N GLU A 205 -8.08 -3.24 -2.88
CA GLU A 205 -7.95 -2.01 -2.10
C GLU A 205 -6.51 -1.52 -2.01
N CYS A 206 -5.61 -2.32 -1.42
CA CYS A 206 -4.25 -1.89 -1.13
C CYS A 206 -3.31 -2.13 -2.31
N ARG A 207 -2.44 -1.17 -2.63
CA ARG A 207 -1.50 -1.28 -3.75
C ARG A 207 -0.28 -2.06 -3.31
N PHE A 208 0.00 -3.18 -3.95
CA PHE A 208 1.16 -4.02 -3.69
C PHE A 208 2.03 -4.02 -4.95
N THR A 209 3.15 -3.29 -4.92
CA THR A 209 4.04 -3.14 -6.07
C THR A 209 5.30 -4.01 -5.94
N ALA A 210 6.12 -4.03 -6.99
CA ALA A 210 7.45 -4.63 -6.94
C ALA A 210 8.31 -4.05 -5.81
N LEU A 211 8.25 -2.73 -5.53
CA LEU A 211 8.95 -2.13 -4.39
C LEU A 211 8.42 -2.66 -3.07
N THR A 212 7.09 -2.75 -2.90
CA THR A 212 6.47 -3.38 -1.72
C THR A 212 7.02 -4.79 -1.47
N GLY A 213 7.07 -5.63 -2.51
CA GLY A 213 7.60 -6.99 -2.43
C GLY A 213 9.09 -7.05 -2.07
N VAL A 214 9.89 -6.19 -2.70
CA VAL A 214 11.34 -6.09 -2.47
C VAL A 214 11.65 -5.68 -1.03
N PHE A 215 11.01 -4.63 -0.52
CA PHE A 215 11.24 -4.18 0.85
C PHE A 215 10.69 -5.15 1.90
N GLY A 216 9.64 -5.91 1.57
CA GLY A 216 9.01 -6.82 2.52
C GLY A 216 8.52 -6.09 3.77
N GLY A 217 8.65 -6.72 4.94
CA GLY A 217 8.08 -6.24 6.19
C GLY A 217 6.58 -6.48 6.26
N GLY A 218 5.93 -5.88 7.26
CA GLY A 218 4.50 -6.02 7.52
C GLY A 218 4.21 -6.40 8.97
N GLU A 219 2.92 -6.56 9.26
CA GLU A 219 2.39 -6.77 10.61
C GLU A 219 2.84 -8.09 11.26
N GLN A 220 3.29 -9.07 10.47
CA GLN A 220 3.73 -10.38 10.98
C GLN A 220 5.24 -10.47 11.21
N GLY A 221 5.95 -9.33 11.21
CA GLY A 221 7.34 -9.23 11.63
C GLY A 221 8.27 -10.19 10.88
N ASN A 222 8.90 -11.12 11.61
CA ASN A 222 9.93 -12.01 11.05
C ASN A 222 9.38 -13.02 10.03
N SER A 223 8.06 -13.21 9.94
CA SER A 223 7.43 -14.01 8.89
C SER A 223 7.45 -13.33 7.52
N GLN A 224 7.67 -12.02 7.47
CA GLN A 224 7.65 -11.21 6.25
C GLN A 224 8.97 -10.45 6.11
N PRO A 225 10.13 -11.14 6.03
CA PRO A 225 11.41 -10.46 5.93
C PRO A 225 11.54 -9.67 4.62
N PRO A 226 12.44 -8.68 4.54
CA PRO A 226 12.84 -8.09 3.26
C PRO A 226 13.36 -9.13 2.26
N HIS A 227 13.37 -8.78 0.98
CA HIS A 227 13.99 -9.63 -0.03
C HIS A 227 15.50 -9.77 0.27
N PRO A 228 16.14 -10.94 0.05
CA PRO A 228 17.57 -11.14 0.31
C PRO A 228 18.50 -10.10 -0.37
N ALA A 229 18.13 -9.65 -1.57
CA ALA A 229 18.78 -8.57 -2.32
C ALA A 229 18.06 -7.20 -2.20
N GLY A 230 17.36 -6.95 -1.09
CA GLY A 230 16.37 -5.88 -0.93
C GLY A 230 16.78 -4.49 -1.45
N LEU A 231 17.72 -3.83 -0.79
CA LEU A 231 18.12 -2.46 -1.19
C LEU A 231 18.70 -2.37 -2.60
N GLU A 232 19.39 -3.42 -3.05
CA GLU A 232 19.98 -3.46 -4.39
C GLU A 232 18.89 -3.58 -5.46
N LEU A 233 17.90 -4.46 -5.27
CA LEU A 233 16.75 -4.56 -6.15
C LEU A 233 15.90 -3.30 -6.16
N ALA A 234 15.68 -2.70 -4.99
CA ALA A 234 14.92 -1.45 -4.89
C ALA A 234 15.61 -0.36 -5.73
N ARG A 235 16.95 -0.26 -5.65
CA ARG A 235 17.73 0.64 -6.49
C ARG A 235 17.58 0.34 -7.98
N VAL A 236 17.61 -0.92 -8.39
CA VAL A 236 17.37 -1.31 -9.79
C VAL A 236 16.00 -0.84 -10.30
N LEU A 237 14.95 -1.02 -9.50
CA LEU A 237 13.60 -0.60 -9.86
C LEU A 237 13.50 0.93 -9.95
N LEU A 238 14.06 1.64 -8.97
CA LEU A 238 14.06 3.10 -8.92
C LEU A 238 14.90 3.72 -10.06
N ASP A 239 16.07 3.16 -10.37
CA ASP A 239 16.89 3.56 -11.53
C ASP A 239 16.14 3.35 -12.86
N ALA A 240 15.29 2.31 -12.93
CA ALA A 240 14.42 2.05 -14.07
C ALA A 240 13.16 2.93 -14.11
N GLY A 241 12.93 3.75 -13.08
CA GLY A 241 11.84 4.73 -13.02
C GLY A 241 10.63 4.32 -12.19
N ALA A 242 10.76 3.34 -11.28
CA ALA A 242 9.71 3.08 -10.28
C ALA A 242 9.41 4.36 -9.49
N ASP A 243 8.13 4.60 -9.19
CA ASP A 243 7.72 5.69 -8.32
C ASP A 243 8.16 5.42 -6.88
N PRO A 244 8.94 6.31 -6.23
CA PRO A 244 9.34 6.14 -4.84
C PRO A 244 8.17 6.27 -3.85
N ASN A 245 7.01 6.77 -4.27
CA ASN A 245 5.82 6.96 -3.40
C ASN A 245 5.01 5.67 -3.21
N ASP A 246 5.65 4.63 -2.68
CA ASP A 246 5.01 3.34 -2.39
C ASP A 246 4.42 3.33 -0.97
N ASP A 247 3.11 3.60 -0.87
CA ASP A 247 2.36 3.66 0.39
C ASP A 247 2.45 2.35 1.19
N GLN A 248 2.31 1.22 0.53
CA GLN A 248 2.31 -0.08 1.19
C GLN A 248 3.70 -0.49 1.68
N ALA A 249 4.78 -0.16 0.95
CA ALA A 249 6.16 -0.39 1.40
C ALA A 249 6.44 0.44 2.66
N LEU A 250 6.05 1.72 2.65
CA LEU A 250 6.19 2.61 3.81
C LEU A 250 5.38 2.08 5.01
N TYR A 251 4.15 1.63 4.80
CA TYR A 251 3.35 0.98 5.84
C TYR A 251 4.02 -0.30 6.35
N ASN A 252 4.48 -1.20 5.48
CA ASN A 252 5.07 -2.46 5.90
C ASN A 252 6.35 -2.28 6.72
N ARG A 253 7.12 -1.23 6.44
CA ARG A 253 8.44 -0.99 7.05
C ARG A 253 8.39 -0.11 8.30
N HIS A 254 7.32 0.64 8.53
CA HIS A 254 7.26 1.56 9.66
C HIS A 254 7.28 0.89 11.05
N PHE A 255 6.94 -0.40 11.15
CA PHE A 255 6.87 -1.17 12.41
C PHE A 255 8.23 -1.43 13.04
N ARG A 256 9.32 -1.15 12.32
CA ARG A 256 10.70 -1.37 12.76
C ARG A 256 11.47 -0.06 12.71
N PRO A 257 12.57 0.08 13.49
CA PRO A 257 13.32 1.32 13.56
C PRO A 257 14.28 1.53 12.37
N GLU A 258 14.55 0.52 11.54
CA GLU A 258 15.48 0.68 10.41
C GLU A 258 14.91 1.60 9.32
N ASP A 259 15.71 2.55 8.85
CA ASP A 259 15.32 3.60 7.90
C ASP A 259 15.99 3.47 6.52
N ASP A 260 16.67 2.35 6.27
CA ASP A 260 17.38 2.07 5.01
C ASP A 260 16.50 2.21 3.75
N HIS A 261 15.26 1.71 3.81
CA HIS A 261 14.26 1.88 2.78
C HIS A 261 13.82 3.34 2.62
N LEU A 262 13.64 4.06 3.72
CA LEU A 262 13.14 5.43 3.74
C LEU A 262 14.21 6.39 3.19
N GLU A 263 15.46 6.25 3.60
CA GLU A 263 16.61 6.99 3.06
C GLU A 263 16.74 6.78 1.55
N LEU A 264 16.62 5.53 1.09
CA LEU A 264 16.68 5.21 -0.34
C LEU A 264 15.53 5.88 -1.10
N LEU A 265 14.28 5.75 -0.63
CA LEU A 265 13.12 6.33 -1.31
C LEU A 265 13.17 7.87 -1.32
N LEU A 266 13.63 8.51 -0.23
CA LEU A 266 13.86 9.95 -0.17
C LEU A 266 14.90 10.40 -1.21
N ALA A 267 15.99 9.64 -1.39
CA ALA A 267 17.01 9.95 -2.40
C ALA A 267 16.47 9.91 -3.85
N TYR A 268 15.37 9.17 -4.10
CA TYR A 268 14.70 9.10 -5.40
C TYR A 268 13.47 9.99 -5.52
N GLY A 269 13.14 10.79 -4.49
CA GLY A 269 12.08 11.79 -4.55
C GLY A 269 10.76 11.40 -3.88
N LEU A 270 10.77 10.48 -2.90
CA LEU A 270 9.63 10.24 -2.03
C LEU A 270 9.09 11.56 -1.45
N GLY A 271 7.76 11.71 -1.45
CA GLY A 271 7.07 12.92 -0.99
C GLY A 271 6.84 13.96 -2.08
N THR A 272 7.30 13.70 -3.31
CA THR A 272 7.15 14.61 -4.44
C THR A 272 6.27 14.02 -5.54
N GLY A 273 5.83 14.86 -6.49
CA GLY A 273 5.06 14.43 -7.66
C GLY A 273 3.56 14.25 -7.39
N ASP A 274 2.90 13.48 -8.25
CA ASP A 274 1.44 13.28 -8.28
C ASP A 274 1.01 11.92 -7.67
N GLY A 275 1.92 11.19 -7.03
CA GLY A 275 1.68 9.82 -6.53
C GLY A 275 1.77 8.73 -7.61
N GLY A 276 2.34 9.07 -8.78
CA GLY A 276 2.79 8.10 -9.75
C GLY A 276 1.70 7.34 -10.51
N PRO A 277 2.09 6.27 -11.23
CA PRO A 277 1.20 5.58 -12.17
C PRO A 277 0.01 4.92 -11.47
N TRP A 278 0.19 4.42 -10.24
CA TRP A 278 -0.88 3.83 -9.46
C TRP A 278 -1.93 4.86 -9.05
N ASN A 279 -1.52 6.04 -8.58
CA ASN A 279 -2.47 7.11 -8.28
C ASN A 279 -3.25 7.56 -9.52
N ARG A 280 -2.61 7.61 -10.70
CA ARG A 280 -3.29 7.90 -11.98
C ARG A 280 -4.25 6.79 -12.42
N ALA A 281 -3.91 5.53 -12.16
CA ALA A 281 -4.68 4.37 -12.61
C ALA A 281 -5.94 4.13 -11.77
N VAL A 282 -5.81 4.15 -10.44
CA VAL A 282 -6.89 3.78 -9.51
C VAL A 282 -7.39 4.95 -8.67
N GLY A 283 -6.74 6.12 -8.75
CA GLY A 283 -7.08 7.29 -7.94
C GLY A 283 -6.50 7.20 -6.53
N GLY A 284 -6.45 8.34 -5.84
CA GLY A 284 -6.01 8.50 -4.46
C GLY A 284 -6.15 9.97 -4.03
N PRO A 285 -5.81 10.32 -2.79
CA PRO A 285 -6.02 11.67 -2.28
C PRO A 285 -5.17 12.70 -3.06
N PRO A 286 -5.67 13.93 -3.24
CA PRO A 286 -4.81 15.04 -3.64
C PRO A 286 -3.70 15.18 -2.60
N ASP A 287 -2.46 15.33 -3.04
CA ASP A 287 -1.25 15.36 -2.19
C ASP A 287 -0.87 14.04 -1.52
N ALA A 288 -1.22 12.89 -2.11
CA ALA A 288 -0.84 11.58 -1.58
C ALA A 288 0.63 11.49 -1.13
N PRO A 289 1.64 11.97 -1.89
CA PRO A 289 3.05 11.94 -1.46
C PRO A 289 3.31 12.67 -0.13
N ARG A 290 2.77 13.88 0.06
CA ARG A 290 2.91 14.64 1.31
C ARG A 290 2.23 13.91 2.47
N ILE A 291 1.01 13.43 2.23
CA ILE A 291 0.22 12.70 3.24
C ILE A 291 0.96 11.44 3.71
N MET A 292 1.61 10.71 2.79
CA MET A 292 2.41 9.53 3.13
C MET A 292 3.56 9.86 4.09
N LEU A 293 4.29 10.96 3.83
CA LEU A 293 5.38 11.40 4.71
C LEU A 293 4.87 11.86 6.08
N GLU A 294 3.73 12.55 6.13
CA GLU A 294 3.09 12.92 7.40
C GLU A 294 2.68 11.68 8.20
N ASP A 295 2.11 10.66 7.56
CA ASP A 295 1.78 9.39 8.22
C ASP A 295 3.04 8.72 8.77
N GLN A 296 4.15 8.71 8.01
CA GLN A 296 5.43 8.19 8.50
C GLN A 296 5.93 8.93 9.75
N LEU A 297 5.82 10.26 9.79
CA LEU A 297 6.20 11.06 10.95
C LEU A 297 5.31 10.74 12.15
N LEU A 298 4.00 10.66 11.95
CA LEU A 298 3.04 10.32 13.02
C LEU A 298 3.34 8.94 13.61
N PHE A 299 3.57 7.93 12.78
CA PHE A 299 3.93 6.59 13.25
C PHE A 299 5.31 6.55 13.92
N ALA A 300 6.29 7.32 13.43
CA ALA A 300 7.60 7.44 14.07
C ALA A 300 7.46 7.99 15.50
N CYS A 301 6.67 9.06 15.68
CA CYS A 301 6.38 9.63 16.99
C CYS A 301 5.63 8.64 17.90
N ALA A 302 4.61 7.96 17.38
CA ALA A 302 3.83 6.99 18.16
C ALA A 302 4.66 5.82 18.71
N ASN A 303 5.74 5.46 18.03
CA ASN A 303 6.63 4.35 18.40
C ASN A 303 7.97 4.81 19.00
N GLY A 304 8.19 6.12 19.17
CA GLY A 304 9.46 6.65 19.69
C GLY A 304 10.65 6.40 18.76
N HIS A 305 10.45 6.33 17.44
CA HIS A 305 11.52 6.15 16.46
C HIS A 305 12.23 7.48 16.18
N GLU A 306 13.07 7.91 17.13
CA GLU A 306 13.74 9.22 17.13
C GLU A 306 14.53 9.51 15.86
N GLY A 307 15.30 8.53 15.36
CA GLY A 307 16.08 8.67 14.12
C GLY A 307 15.17 8.95 12.90
N ARG A 308 14.03 8.27 12.81
CA ARG A 308 13.04 8.51 11.74
C ARG A 308 12.39 9.89 11.87
N VAL A 309 12.10 10.34 13.10
CA VAL A 309 11.56 11.69 13.35
C VAL A 309 12.56 12.74 12.86
N GLU A 310 13.84 12.62 13.22
CA GLU A 310 14.90 13.53 12.77
C GLU A 310 15.04 13.50 11.24
N LEU A 311 15.10 12.32 10.64
CA LEU A 311 15.20 12.13 9.19
C LEU A 311 14.06 12.85 8.46
N LEU A 312 12.80 12.58 8.81
CA LEU A 312 11.64 13.16 8.15
C LEU A 312 11.57 14.68 8.31
N LEU A 313 11.84 15.21 9.51
CA LEU A 313 11.82 16.66 9.75
C LEU A 313 12.95 17.37 8.99
N SER A 314 14.14 16.79 8.93
CA SER A 314 15.26 17.33 8.14
C SER A 314 14.98 17.37 6.63
N HIS A 315 14.10 16.51 6.14
CA HIS A 315 13.59 16.49 4.78
C HIS A 315 12.35 17.38 4.56
N GLY A 316 11.98 18.19 5.55
CA GLY A 316 10.95 19.23 5.42
C GLY A 316 9.51 18.74 5.60
N VAL A 317 9.30 17.58 6.22
CA VAL A 317 7.95 17.12 6.59
C VAL A 317 7.35 18.06 7.62
N ASP A 318 6.10 18.48 7.39
CA ASP A 318 5.39 19.41 8.29
C ASP A 318 5.12 18.75 9.65
N ALA A 319 5.75 19.27 10.70
CA ALA A 319 5.59 18.81 12.08
C ALA A 319 4.15 18.96 12.62
N SER A 320 3.32 19.80 11.98
CA SER A 320 1.91 20.02 12.31
C SER A 320 0.93 19.22 11.44
N GLY A 321 1.48 18.48 10.45
CA GLY A 321 0.77 17.62 9.52
C GLY A 321 -0.14 16.61 10.20
N ARG A 322 -1.20 16.21 9.48
CA ARG A 322 -2.27 15.34 10.03
C ARG A 322 -2.35 14.00 9.32
N GLY A 323 -1.58 13.83 8.25
CA GLY A 323 -1.54 12.60 7.49
C GLY A 323 -2.91 12.25 6.92
N SER A 324 -3.15 10.95 6.77
CA SER A 324 -4.39 10.43 6.21
C SER A 324 -5.54 10.39 7.24
N GLY A 325 -5.24 10.62 8.52
CA GLY A 325 -6.17 10.38 9.61
C GLY A 325 -6.33 8.89 9.94
N HIS A 326 -5.28 8.10 9.77
CA HIS A 326 -5.27 6.65 10.01
C HIS A 326 -5.92 6.30 11.38
N PRO A 327 -6.86 5.34 11.45
CA PRO A 327 -7.62 5.06 12.68
C PRO A 327 -6.75 4.72 13.89
N ALA A 328 -5.62 4.03 13.68
CA ALA A 328 -4.68 3.70 14.76
C ALA A 328 -4.10 4.93 15.46
N LEU A 329 -3.99 6.07 14.76
CA LEU A 329 -3.46 7.33 15.29
C LEU A 329 -4.51 8.16 16.02
N ARG A 330 -5.80 7.77 15.97
CA ARG A 330 -6.93 8.41 16.67
C ARG A 330 -7.01 9.94 16.50
N GLY A 331 -6.59 10.45 15.33
CA GLY A 331 -6.60 11.89 15.02
C GLY A 331 -5.59 12.74 15.80
N ARG A 332 -4.62 12.12 16.47
CA ARG A 332 -3.59 12.80 17.26
C ARG A 332 -2.52 13.42 16.37
N SER A 333 -1.98 14.55 16.79
CA SER A 333 -0.80 15.17 16.17
C SER A 333 0.49 14.44 16.52
N ALA A 334 1.55 14.69 15.74
CA ALA A 334 2.89 14.13 15.99
C ALA A 334 3.39 14.42 17.41
N ILE A 335 3.21 15.66 17.90
CA ILE A 335 3.65 16.05 19.23
C ILE A 335 2.85 15.36 20.35
N GLN A 336 1.55 15.15 20.16
CA GLN A 336 0.75 14.39 21.11
C GLN A 336 1.21 12.93 21.15
N LEU A 337 1.50 12.32 20.00
CA LEU A 337 1.99 10.95 19.90
C LEU A 337 3.38 10.78 20.53
N ALA A 338 4.29 11.74 20.32
CA ALA A 338 5.62 11.73 20.94
C ALA A 338 5.54 11.89 22.47
N LEU A 339 4.60 12.69 22.98
CA LEU A 339 4.34 12.80 24.42
C LEU A 339 3.81 11.49 25.01
N ASP A 340 2.89 10.79 24.32
CA ASP A 340 2.38 9.49 24.79
C ASP A 340 3.44 8.41 24.82
N SER A 341 4.30 8.39 23.81
CA SER A 341 5.40 7.43 23.70
C SER A 341 6.51 7.73 24.72
N GLY A 342 6.48 8.90 25.35
CA GLY A 342 7.51 9.38 26.29
C GLY A 342 8.84 9.73 25.61
N SER A 343 8.85 10.04 24.31
CA SER A 343 10.09 10.38 23.60
C SER A 343 10.39 11.89 23.71
N GLU A 344 11.13 12.27 24.76
CA GLU A 344 11.62 13.64 24.93
C GLU A 344 12.40 14.16 23.70
N PRO A 345 13.28 13.35 23.06
CA PRO A 345 13.98 13.80 21.86
C PRO A 345 13.03 14.10 20.69
N ALA A 346 12.01 13.26 20.45
CA ALA A 346 11.02 13.53 19.41
C ALA A 346 10.21 14.80 19.69
N VAL A 347 9.80 15.05 20.95
CA VAL A 347 9.11 16.28 21.34
C VAL A 347 9.99 17.51 21.05
N ARG A 348 11.27 17.46 21.43
CA ARG A 348 12.22 18.55 21.16
C ARG A 348 12.35 18.83 19.67
N LEU A 349 12.59 17.78 18.87
CA LEU A 349 12.73 17.90 17.41
C LEU A 349 11.48 18.51 16.77
N LEU A 350 10.28 18.09 17.19
CA LEU A 350 9.02 18.63 16.68
C LEU A 350 8.85 20.12 17.02
N VAL A 351 9.18 20.54 18.25
CA VAL A 351 9.10 21.95 18.66
C VAL A 351 10.11 22.81 17.89
N GLU A 352 11.34 22.31 17.69
CA GLU A 352 12.36 22.98 16.86
C GLU A 352 11.88 23.18 15.42
N HIS A 353 11.05 22.28 14.91
CA HIS A 353 10.42 22.37 13.58
C HIS A 353 9.02 23.01 13.61
N GLY A 354 8.68 23.74 14.69
CA GLY A 354 7.50 24.60 14.76
C GLY A 354 6.20 23.94 15.22
N ALA A 355 6.23 22.69 15.71
CA ALA A 355 5.06 22.08 16.33
C ALA A 355 4.73 22.78 17.67
N ALA A 356 3.47 23.19 17.82
CA ALA A 356 2.98 23.76 19.07
C ALA A 356 2.71 22.66 20.11
N LEU A 357 3.20 22.86 21.34
CA LEU A 357 2.82 22.01 22.47
C LEU A 357 1.30 22.11 22.71
N PRO A 358 0.64 20.99 23.06
CA PRO A 358 -0.75 21.04 23.46
C PRO A 358 -0.90 21.90 24.72
N GLU A 359 -2.00 22.64 24.81
CA GLU A 359 -2.38 23.27 26.08
C GLU A 359 -2.63 22.18 27.11
N LEU A 360 -1.99 22.31 28.28
CA LEU A 360 -2.22 21.39 29.39
C LEU A 360 -3.63 21.61 29.94
N ASP A 361 -4.40 20.54 30.08
CA ASP A 361 -5.67 20.61 30.79
C ASP A 361 -5.43 20.86 32.30
N GLU A 362 -6.51 21.05 33.07
CA GLU A 362 -6.38 21.33 34.50
C GLU A 362 -5.74 20.17 35.28
N VAL A 363 -5.96 18.93 34.85
CA VAL A 363 -5.42 17.73 35.49
C VAL A 363 -3.93 17.61 35.21
N ASP A 364 -3.52 17.83 33.96
CA ASP A 364 -2.12 17.81 33.55
C ASP A 364 -1.34 18.96 34.18
N ARG A 365 -1.93 20.16 34.28
CA ARG A 365 -1.33 21.29 35.01
C ARG A 365 -1.11 20.96 36.49
N LEU A 366 -2.10 20.32 37.12
CA LEU A 366 -1.97 19.87 38.51
C LEU A 366 -0.87 18.82 38.67
N LEU A 367 -0.81 17.81 37.80
CA LEU A 367 0.22 16.77 37.81
C LEU A 367 1.63 17.34 37.60
N VAL A 368 1.80 18.27 36.66
CA VAL A 368 3.07 19.00 36.45
C VAL A 368 3.46 19.81 37.68
N SER A 369 2.50 20.52 38.30
CA SER A 369 2.77 21.31 39.52
C SER A 369 3.20 20.45 40.71
N LEU A 370 2.64 19.25 40.85
CA LEU A 370 2.98 18.29 41.90
C LEU A 370 4.36 17.66 41.67
N THR A 371 4.68 17.29 40.43
CA THR A 371 5.97 16.65 40.07
C THR A 371 7.13 17.63 40.05
N ALA A 372 6.90 18.90 39.68
CA ALA A 372 7.89 19.98 39.78
C ALA A 372 8.11 20.51 41.21
N GLY A 373 7.38 19.99 42.20
CA GLY A 373 7.49 20.41 43.61
C GLY A 373 6.86 21.77 43.91
N ASN A 374 6.05 22.32 42.99
CA ASN A 374 5.48 23.66 43.08
C ASN A 374 4.14 23.67 43.84
N ARG A 375 4.20 23.43 45.16
CA ARG A 375 3.02 23.22 46.03
C ARG A 375 2.02 24.39 46.07
N GLU A 376 2.44 25.62 45.80
CA GLU A 376 1.56 26.81 45.76
C GLU A 376 0.62 26.85 44.54
N GLU A 377 1.00 26.20 43.45
CA GLU A 377 0.21 26.17 42.22
C GLU A 377 -0.77 24.98 42.26
N ALA A 378 -0.32 23.84 42.80
CA ALA A 378 -1.16 22.68 43.10
C ALA A 378 -2.32 23.01 44.07
N GLY A 379 -2.05 23.83 45.09
CA GLY A 379 -3.04 24.24 46.08
C GLY A 379 -4.07 25.27 45.59
N ARG A 380 -3.87 25.87 44.41
CA ARG A 380 -4.84 26.80 43.77
C ARG A 380 -5.78 26.11 42.78
N ALA A 381 -5.43 24.90 42.33
CA ALA A 381 -6.21 24.09 41.40
C ALA A 381 -7.15 23.07 42.09
N LEU A 382 -7.05 22.94 43.42
CA LEU A 382 -7.96 22.18 44.30
C LEU A 382 -8.90 23.15 45.02
#